data_AF-A0A497TKJ9-F1
#
_entry.id   AF-A0A497TKJ9-F1
#
_cell.length_a   1.000
_cell.length_b   1.000
_cell.length_c   1.000
_cell.angle_alpha   90.00
_cell.angle_beta   90.00
_cell.angle_gamma   90.00
#
_symmetry.space_group_name_H-M   'P 1'
#
loop_
_entity.id
_entity.type
_entity.pdbx_description
1 polymer ?
#
loop_
_entity_poly.entity_id
_entity_poly.type
_entity_poly.pdbx_seq_one_letter_code
_entity_poly.pdbx_strand_id
1 'polypeptide(L)' 'MHHKRGRPRNRRAGCKLCKPWKVNGVRTERADGEKFSDHRRRTITAEKITLYREDRDRDSD' A
#
# COMPACT_ATOMS: atom_id res chain seq x y z
N MET A 1 1.28 -22.77 14.67
CA MET A 1 0.95 -22.35 13.28
C MET A 1 -0.45 -22.89 12.98
N HIS A 2 -1.41 -22.06 12.56
CA HIS A 2 -2.79 -22.52 12.36
C HIS A 2 -2.89 -23.43 11.13
N HIS A 3 -3.43 -24.65 11.27
CA HIS A 3 -3.42 -25.70 10.23
C HIS A 3 -4.04 -25.23 8.90
N LYS A 4 -5.13 -24.43 8.94
CA LYS A 4 -5.74 -23.87 7.72
C LYS A 4 -4.89 -22.83 6.97
N ARG A 5 -3.88 -22.25 7.61
CA ARG A 5 -3.08 -21.15 7.00
C ARG A 5 -1.89 -21.66 6.19
N GLY A 6 -1.56 -22.95 6.31
CA GLY A 6 -0.43 -23.57 5.64
C GLY A 6 0.93 -22.99 6.03
N ARG A 7 2.00 -23.56 5.46
CA ARG A 7 3.37 -23.08 5.64
C ARG A 7 3.63 -21.91 4.67
N PRO A 8 4.24 -20.80 5.13
CA PRO A 8 4.65 -19.74 4.22
C PRO A 8 5.74 -20.22 3.27
N ARG A 9 5.71 -19.74 2.01
CA ARG A 9 6.70 -20.10 0.97
C ARG A 9 8.15 -19.88 1.41
N ASN A 10 8.41 -18.86 2.22
CA ASN A 10 9.70 -18.64 2.86
C ASN A 10 9.53 -17.85 4.18
N ARG A 11 10.58 -17.81 5.01
CA ARG A 11 10.56 -17.13 6.33
C ARG A 11 10.25 -15.64 6.23
N ARG A 12 10.69 -14.97 5.16
CA ARG A 12 10.46 -13.53 4.94
C ARG A 12 9.03 -13.22 4.49
N ALA A 13 8.38 -14.15 3.79
CA ALA A 13 7.04 -13.97 3.26
C ALA A 13 6.01 -13.89 4.39
N GLY A 14 6.18 -14.68 5.45
CA GLY A 14 5.17 -14.81 6.49
C GLY A 14 3.84 -15.35 5.95
N CYS A 15 2.81 -15.39 6.80
CA CYS A 15 1.47 -15.82 6.39
C CYS A 15 0.88 -14.83 5.36
N LYS A 16 0.44 -15.34 4.22
CA LYS A 16 -0.15 -14.54 3.13
C LYS A 16 -1.52 -13.94 3.47
N LEU A 17 -2.24 -14.52 4.43
CA LEU A 17 -3.47 -13.94 4.97
C LEU A 17 -3.21 -12.77 5.93
N CYS A 18 -2.07 -12.76 6.60
CA CYS A 18 -1.65 -11.64 7.46
C CYS A 18 -0.93 -10.53 6.67
N LYS A 19 -0.35 -10.87 5.52
CA LYS A 19 0.41 -9.98 4.66
C LYS A 19 -0.06 -10.12 3.21
N PRO A 20 -1.34 -9.75 2.92
CA PRO A 20 -1.92 -9.86 1.59
C PRO A 20 -1.08 -9.18 0.52
N TRP A 21 -0.49 -8.01 0.82
CA TRP A 21 0.45 -7.30 -0.06
C TRP A 21 1.70 -8.07 -0.50
N LYS A 22 1.98 -9.25 0.07
CA LYS A 22 3.06 -10.13 -0.39
C LYS A 22 2.58 -11.21 -1.36
N VAL A 23 1.29 -11.29 -1.65
CA VAL A 23 0.71 -12.20 -2.66
C VAL A 23 0.84 -11.52 -4.03
N ASN A 24 1.23 -12.28 -5.04
CA ASN A 24 1.32 -11.77 -6.41
C ASN A 24 -0.09 -11.46 -6.94
N GLY A 25 -0.25 -10.35 -7.66
CA GLY A 25 -1.52 -9.95 -8.28
C GLY A 25 -2.51 -9.25 -7.33
N VAL A 26 -2.11 -8.93 -6.09
CA VAL A 26 -2.93 -8.07 -5.22
C VAL A 26 -2.85 -6.62 -5.70
N ARG A 27 -4.01 -5.95 -5.76
CA ARG A 27 -4.11 -4.53 -6.13
C ARG A 27 -3.43 -3.66 -5.07
N THR A 28 -2.35 -2.98 -5.41
CA THR A 28 -1.51 -2.23 -4.47
C THR A 28 -2.13 -0.92 -3.97
N GLU A 29 -3.19 -0.42 -4.59
CA GLU A 29 -3.75 0.91 -4.27
C GLU A 29 -4.77 0.89 -3.11
N ARG A 30 -5.13 -0.30 -2.63
CA ARG A 30 -6.02 -0.47 -1.47
C ARG A 30 -5.20 -0.56 -0.18
N ALA A 31 -5.81 -0.20 0.95
CA ALA A 31 -5.16 -0.24 2.26
C ALA A 31 -4.53 -1.62 2.62
N ASP A 32 -5.20 -2.72 2.25
CA ASP A 32 -4.69 -4.09 2.44
C ASP A 32 -3.82 -4.59 1.28
N GLY A 33 -3.77 -3.82 0.21
CA GLY A 33 -3.11 -4.14 -1.04
C GLY A 33 -1.59 -3.95 -1.02
N GLU A 34 -1.14 -3.07 -0.15
CA GLU A 34 0.25 -2.74 0.09
C GLU A 34 0.57 -2.77 1.58
N LYS A 35 1.83 -2.60 1.96
CA LYS A 35 2.19 -2.48 3.38
C LYS A 35 1.63 -1.15 3.90
N PHE A 36 1.06 -1.14 5.12
CA PHE A 36 0.50 0.08 5.72
C PHE A 36 1.44 1.31 5.65
N SER A 37 2.74 1.12 5.89
CA SER A 37 3.72 2.21 5.79
C SER A 37 3.82 2.79 4.38
N ASP A 38 3.66 1.94 3.37
CA ASP A 38 3.82 2.30 1.97
C ASP A 38 2.53 2.99 1.50
N HIS A 39 1.37 2.47 1.93
CA HIS A 39 0.06 3.13 1.75
C HIS A 39 0.04 4.55 2.30
N ARG A 40 0.46 4.72 3.56
CA ARG A 40 0.52 6.03 4.20
C ARG A 40 1.47 7.00 3.49
N ARG A 41 2.60 6.51 2.96
CA ARG A 41 3.51 7.37 2.16
C ARG A 41 2.83 7.79 0.85
N ARG A 42 2.14 6.86 0.19
CA ARG A 42 1.43 7.14 -1.07
C ARG A 42 0.33 8.18 -0.88
N THR A 43 -0.48 8.08 0.18
CA THR A 43 -1.55 9.05 0.46
C THR A 43 -0.97 10.45 0.72
N ILE A 44 0.05 10.56 1.57
CA ILE A 44 0.71 11.85 1.86
C ILE A 44 1.32 12.44 0.59
N THR A 45 1.97 11.64 -0.25
CA THR A 45 2.52 12.13 -1.52
C THR A 45 1.41 12.58 -2.47
N ALA A 46 0.30 11.85 -2.55
CA ALA A 46 -0.84 12.23 -3.38
C ALA A 46 -1.44 13.58 -2.92
N GLU A 47 -1.65 13.76 -1.61
CA GLU A 47 -2.11 15.02 -1.01
C GLU A 47 -1.16 16.19 -1.30
N LYS A 48 0.15 15.97 -1.22
CA LYS A 48 1.13 17.01 -1.56
C LYS A 48 1.08 17.41 -3.04
N ILE A 49 0.89 16.43 -3.91
CA ILE A 49 0.78 16.67 -5.36
C ILE A 49 -0.50 17.47 -5.67
N THR A 50 -1.62 17.15 -5.02
CA THR A 50 -2.87 17.89 -5.22
C THR A 50 -2.75 19.33 -4.75
N LEU A 51 -2.21 19.56 -3.55
CA LEU A 51 -1.98 20.91 -3.03
C LEU A 51 -1.07 21.74 -3.95
N TYR A 52 0.04 21.16 -4.41
CA TYR A 52 0.94 21.85 -5.33
C TYR A 52 0.28 22.22 -6.66
N ARG A 53 -0.62 21.37 -7.17
CA ARG A 53 -1.39 21.66 -8.39
C ARG A 53 -2.38 22.81 -8.16
N GLU A 54 -3.13 22.76 -7.06
CA GLU A 54 -4.10 23.80 -6.69
C GLU A 54 -3.44 25.17 -6.49
N ASP A 55 -2.29 25.21 -5.81
CA ASP A 55 -1.55 26.46 -5.59
C ASP A 55 -1.01 27.02 -6.92
N ARG A 56 -0.45 26.18 -7.78
CA ARG A 56 0.03 26.60 -9.11
C ARG A 56 -1.10 27.18 -9.97
N ASP A 57 -2.27 26.54 -9.95
CA ASP A 57 -3.41 26.97 -10.75
C ASP A 57 -3.99 28.29 -10.19
N ARG A 58 -3.94 28.52 -8.88
CA ARG A 58 -4.32 29.79 -8.24
C ARG A 58 -3.42 30.96 -8.65
N ASP A 59 -2.12 30.74 -8.76
CA ASP A 59 -1.15 31.78 -9.12
C ASP A 59 -1.17 32.15 -10.63
N SER A 60 -1.95 31.43 -11.45
CA SER A 60 -2.07 31.68 -12.90
C SER A 60 -3.26 32.56 -13.31
N ASP A 61 -4.20 32.82 -12.40
CA ASP A 61 -5.33 33.77 -12.57
C ASP A 61 -4.98 35.17 -12.04
#